data_AF-A0A2N9M2J4-F1
#
_entry.id   AF-A0A2N9M2J4-F1
#
_cell.length_a   1.000
_cell.length_b   1.000
_cell.length_c   1.000
_cell.angle_alpha   90.00
_cell.angle_beta   90.00
_cell.angle_gamma   90.00
#
_symmetry.space_group_name_H-M   'P 1'
#
loop_
_entity.id
_entity.type
_entity.pdbx_description
1 polymer ?
#
loop_
_entity_poly.entity_id
_entity_poly.type
_entity_poly.pdbx_seq_one_letter_code
_entity_poly.pdbx_strand_id
1 'polypeptide(L)'
;MKATTFEYRHQTLLHMLLVGLASLSYLRNRVDIVWAIVRHHSDSSSWERLVFGFGALLLLASAALETWANAPSHDGYRQQQMRVARILLVLAVGLLLPLPGTIVLLAGETILILRLFLRGEVGPADLPFQPCPTRVSLRSAFRIAASKWGLAASMIVFVCTLQDRIAEIGAACSVVLWLALNAGGPGQIEYRLTVFSPLQGV
;
A
#
# COMPACT_ATOMS: atom_id res chain seq x y z
N MET A 1 23.14 5.39 -6.84
CA MET A 1 22.91 6.34 -5.73
C MET A 1 22.20 5.63 -4.59
N LYS A 2 22.76 5.62 -3.36
CA LYS A 2 22.17 4.93 -2.20
C LYS A 2 20.85 5.59 -1.77
N ALA A 3 19.95 4.84 -1.12
CA ALA A 3 18.71 5.40 -0.57
C ALA A 3 19.01 6.35 0.59
N THR A 4 18.37 7.52 0.62
CA THR A 4 18.56 8.48 1.72
C THR A 4 17.89 7.98 3.01
N THR A 5 18.33 8.44 4.18
CA THR A 5 17.67 8.12 5.47
C THR A 5 16.22 8.59 5.50
N PHE A 6 15.91 9.67 4.78
CA PHE A 6 14.54 10.15 4.60
C PHE A 6 13.67 9.14 3.87
N GLU A 7 14.12 8.60 2.74
CA GLU A 7 13.38 7.62 1.92
C GLU A 7 13.06 6.34 2.71
N TYR A 8 14.02 5.86 3.50
CA TYR A 8 13.83 4.70 4.34
C TYR A 8 12.76 4.93 5.42
N ARG A 9 12.78 6.10 6.07
CA ARG A 9 11.84 6.43 7.14
C ARG A 9 10.43 6.77 6.63
N HIS A 10 10.31 7.30 5.40
CA HIS A 10 9.05 7.78 4.84
C HIS A 10 8.61 6.98 3.61
N GLN A 11 8.91 5.68 3.56
CA GLN A 11 8.60 4.81 2.43
C GLN A 11 7.08 4.81 2.08
N THR A 12 6.20 4.89 3.08
CA THR A 12 4.75 4.96 2.87
C THR A 12 4.34 6.29 2.22
N LEU A 13 4.97 7.41 2.60
CA LEU A 13 4.68 8.73 2.04
C LEU A 13 5.10 8.80 0.58
N LEU A 14 6.28 8.27 0.26
CA LEU A 14 6.77 8.19 -1.13
C LEU A 14 5.86 7.30 -1.99
N HIS A 15 5.38 6.19 -1.43
CA HIS A 15 4.41 5.33 -2.13
C HIS A 15 3.08 6.06 -2.38
N MET A 16 2.53 6.76 -1.38
CA MET A 16 1.31 7.56 -1.56
C MET A 16 1.51 8.68 -2.58
N LEU A 17 2.67 9.33 -2.59
CA LEU A 17 3.03 10.35 -3.59
C LEU A 17 3.07 9.75 -5.00
N LEU A 18 3.67 8.56 -5.16
CA LEU A 18 3.70 7.83 -6.42
C LEU A 18 2.30 7.44 -6.90
N VAL A 19 1.46 6.89 -6.02
CA VAL A 19 0.07 6.56 -6.33
C VAL A 19 -0.71 7.82 -6.73
N GLY A 20 -0.50 8.94 -6.03
CA GLY A 20 -1.12 10.23 -6.38
C GLY A 20 -0.66 10.77 -7.74
N LEU A 21 0.64 10.74 -8.02
CA LEU A 21 1.23 11.11 -9.31
C LEU A 21 0.73 10.21 -10.46
N ALA A 22 0.62 8.90 -10.20
CA ALA A 22 0.07 7.98 -11.17
C ALA A 22 -1.42 8.24 -11.41
N SER A 23 -2.18 8.58 -10.38
CA SER A 23 -3.61 8.95 -10.47
C SER A 23 -3.84 10.24 -11.26
N LEU A 24 -2.92 11.21 -11.15
CA LEU A 24 -2.94 12.44 -11.96
C LEU A 24 -2.89 12.18 -13.47
N SER A 25 -2.36 11.04 -13.90
CA SER A 25 -2.36 10.64 -15.32
C SER A 25 -3.79 10.47 -15.89
N TYR A 26 -4.77 10.18 -15.03
CA TYR A 26 -6.18 10.04 -15.38
C TYR A 26 -6.78 11.36 -15.91
N LEU A 27 -6.27 12.51 -15.45
CA LEU A 27 -6.69 13.81 -15.96
C LEU A 27 -6.29 14.01 -17.43
N ARG A 28 -5.21 13.36 -17.87
CA ARG A 28 -4.68 13.48 -19.23
C ARG A 28 -5.23 12.41 -20.17
N ASN A 29 -5.36 11.18 -19.69
CA ASN A 29 -5.89 10.08 -20.48
C ASN A 29 -6.79 9.22 -19.58
N ARG A 30 -8.09 9.22 -19.89
CA ARG A 30 -9.10 8.44 -19.16
C ARG A 30 -9.25 7.01 -19.67
N VAL A 31 -8.50 6.63 -20.70
CA VAL A 31 -8.55 5.26 -21.23
C VAL A 31 -7.69 4.37 -20.34
N ASP A 32 -8.37 3.59 -19.51
CA ASP A 32 -7.73 2.62 -18.62
C ASP A 32 -7.07 1.49 -19.40
N ILE A 33 -6.04 0.89 -18.81
CA ILE A 33 -5.28 -0.20 -19.45
C ILE A 33 -6.19 -1.40 -19.75
N VAL A 34 -7.15 -1.67 -18.87
CA VAL A 34 -8.17 -2.71 -19.04
C VAL A 34 -8.99 -2.43 -20.29
N TRP A 35 -9.47 -1.20 -20.43
CA TRP A 35 -10.27 -0.83 -21.59
C TRP A 35 -9.45 -0.90 -22.88
N ALA A 36 -8.18 -0.49 -22.85
CA ALA A 36 -7.28 -0.62 -23.99
C ALA A 36 -7.09 -2.08 -24.45
N ILE A 37 -7.02 -3.03 -23.51
CA ILE A 37 -6.89 -4.47 -23.79
C ILE A 37 -8.22 -5.07 -24.26
N VAL A 38 -9.31 -4.67 -23.63
CA VAL A 38 -10.62 -5.32 -23.79
C VAL A 38 -11.40 -4.81 -25.00
N ARG A 39 -11.21 -3.55 -25.43
CA ARG A 39 -12.02 -2.89 -26.48
C ARG A 39 -12.09 -3.62 -27.84
N HIS A 40 -11.19 -4.57 -28.10
CA HIS A 40 -11.14 -5.33 -29.36
C HIS A 40 -11.80 -6.72 -29.28
N HIS A 41 -12.35 -7.11 -28.13
CA HIS A 41 -12.99 -8.41 -27.94
C HIS A 41 -14.52 -8.29 -27.96
N SER A 42 -15.17 -9.22 -28.65
CA SER A 42 -16.64 -9.29 -28.78
C SER A 42 -17.36 -9.47 -27.44
N ASP A 43 -16.69 -10.08 -26.45
CA ASP A 43 -17.19 -10.30 -25.09
C ASP A 43 -16.49 -9.38 -24.07
N SER A 44 -16.50 -8.07 -24.32
CA SER A 44 -15.79 -7.10 -23.46
C SER A 44 -16.20 -7.18 -21.99
N SER A 45 -17.48 -7.39 -21.70
CA SER A 45 -18.00 -7.42 -20.34
C SER A 45 -17.44 -8.58 -19.48
N SER A 46 -17.19 -9.76 -20.07
CA SER A 46 -16.65 -10.90 -19.33
C SER A 46 -15.18 -10.69 -19.00
N TRP A 47 -14.42 -10.12 -19.93
CA TRP A 47 -13.01 -9.78 -19.74
C TRP A 47 -12.81 -8.66 -18.71
N GLU A 48 -13.66 -7.62 -18.74
CA GLU A 48 -13.65 -6.57 -17.71
C GLU A 48 -13.84 -7.17 -16.31
N ARG A 49 -14.86 -8.02 -16.11
CA ARG A 49 -15.11 -8.68 -14.83
C ARG A 49 -13.94 -9.55 -14.38
N LEU A 50 -13.30 -10.26 -15.30
CA LEU A 50 -12.13 -11.10 -14.99
C LEU A 50 -10.94 -10.24 -14.55
N VAL A 51 -10.62 -9.17 -15.28
CA VAL A 51 -9.46 -8.31 -14.97
C VAL A 51 -9.68 -7.54 -13.67
N PHE A 52 -10.87 -6.95 -13.46
CA PHE A 52 -11.20 -6.27 -12.21
C PHE A 52 -11.32 -7.25 -11.04
N GLY A 53 -11.89 -8.45 -11.26
CA GLY A 53 -11.94 -9.52 -10.27
C GLY A 53 -10.54 -9.98 -9.85
N PHE A 54 -9.62 -10.10 -10.81
CA PHE A 54 -8.22 -10.40 -10.53
C PHE A 54 -7.57 -9.28 -9.69
N GLY A 55 -7.80 -8.01 -10.03
CA GLY A 55 -7.37 -6.87 -9.23
C GLY A 55 -7.89 -6.92 -7.78
N ALA A 56 -9.16 -7.25 -7.59
CA ALA A 56 -9.76 -7.42 -6.26
C ALA A 56 -9.09 -8.54 -5.45
N LEU A 57 -8.81 -9.68 -6.09
CA LEU A 57 -8.10 -10.80 -5.45
C LEU A 57 -6.68 -10.42 -5.03
N LEU A 58 -5.95 -9.68 -5.87
CA LEU A 58 -4.62 -9.19 -5.55
C LEU A 58 -4.64 -8.24 -4.33
N LEU A 59 -5.63 -7.35 -4.26
CA LEU A 59 -5.82 -6.46 -3.10
C LEU A 59 -6.13 -7.23 -1.83
N LEU A 60 -7.03 -8.21 -1.92
CA LEU A 60 -7.41 -9.04 -0.77
C LEU A 60 -6.21 -9.87 -0.28
N ALA A 61 -5.44 -10.46 -1.19
CA ALA A 61 -4.21 -11.16 -0.87
C ALA A 61 -3.17 -10.22 -0.23
N SER A 62 -3.03 -9.00 -0.75
CA SER A 62 -2.15 -7.97 -0.16
C SER A 62 -2.56 -7.62 1.29
N ALA A 63 -3.85 -7.35 1.51
CA ALA A 63 -4.40 -7.02 2.83
C ALA A 63 -4.26 -8.19 3.82
N ALA A 64 -4.52 -9.42 3.36
CA ALA A 64 -4.34 -10.63 4.16
C ALA A 64 -2.88 -10.85 4.54
N LEU A 65 -1.95 -10.76 3.58
CA LEU A 65 -0.52 -10.91 3.82
C LEU A 65 0.01 -9.84 4.79
N GLU A 66 -0.40 -8.58 4.68
CA GLU A 66 0.01 -7.54 5.63
C GLU A 66 -0.58 -7.76 7.02
N THR A 67 -1.83 -8.23 7.10
CA THR A 67 -2.47 -8.56 8.39
C THR A 67 -1.73 -9.72 9.06
N TRP A 68 -1.36 -10.75 8.31
CA TRP A 68 -0.62 -11.90 8.81
C TRP A 68 0.84 -11.58 9.14
N ALA A 69 1.53 -10.78 8.32
CA ALA A 69 2.89 -10.33 8.59
C ALA A 69 3.00 -9.45 9.84
N ASN A 70 1.91 -8.86 10.29
CA ASN A 70 1.83 -8.10 11.54
C ASN A 70 1.21 -8.90 12.70
N ALA A 71 0.72 -10.11 12.44
CA ALA A 71 0.32 -11.02 13.49
C ALA A 71 1.57 -11.60 14.20
N PRO A 72 1.45 -12.14 15.43
CA PRO A 72 2.59 -12.59 16.25
C PRO A 72 3.38 -13.82 15.74
N SER A 73 3.43 -14.07 14.43
CA SER A 73 3.80 -15.36 13.86
C SER A 73 5.15 -15.29 13.11
N HIS A 74 6.18 -15.91 13.69
CA HIS A 74 7.49 -16.27 13.09
C HIS A 74 8.27 -15.13 12.39
N ASP A 75 9.25 -14.59 13.11
CA ASP A 75 10.04 -13.39 12.76
C ASP A 75 10.87 -13.46 11.47
N GLY A 76 11.11 -14.65 10.90
CA GLY A 76 12.01 -14.81 9.74
C GLY A 76 11.43 -14.34 8.40
N TYR A 77 10.13 -14.47 8.17
CA TYR A 77 9.51 -14.22 6.85
C TYR A 77 8.83 -12.86 6.73
N ARG A 78 8.80 -12.09 7.81
CA ARG A 78 8.02 -10.84 7.91
C ARG A 78 8.40 -9.83 6.84
N GLN A 79 9.69 -9.62 6.61
CA GLN A 79 10.15 -8.62 5.65
C GLN A 79 9.85 -9.02 4.20
N GLN A 80 9.90 -10.32 3.88
CA GLN A 80 9.55 -10.83 2.57
C GLN A 80 8.04 -10.74 2.32
N GLN A 81 7.20 -11.11 3.29
CA GLN A 81 5.74 -10.98 3.21
C GLN A 81 5.30 -9.54 2.98
N MET A 82 5.91 -8.57 3.68
CA MET A 82 5.65 -7.15 3.49
C MET A 82 6.02 -6.65 2.08
N ARG A 83 7.13 -7.14 1.50
CA ARG A 83 7.50 -6.82 0.11
C ARG A 83 6.50 -7.41 -0.88
N VAL A 84 6.11 -8.66 -0.71
CA VAL A 84 5.13 -9.32 -1.57
C VAL A 84 3.78 -8.60 -1.50
N ALA A 85 3.29 -8.30 -0.29
CA ALA A 85 2.03 -7.55 -0.10
C ALA A 85 2.06 -6.20 -0.83
N ARG A 86 3.18 -5.49 -0.78
CA ARG A 86 3.38 -4.22 -1.48
C ARG A 86 3.40 -4.38 -3.01
N ILE A 87 4.07 -5.39 -3.54
CA ILE A 87 4.07 -5.68 -4.98
C ILE A 87 2.66 -6.01 -5.47
N LEU A 88 1.91 -6.83 -4.74
CA LEU A 88 0.52 -7.16 -5.05
C LEU A 88 -0.37 -5.91 -5.04
N LEU A 89 -0.19 -5.02 -4.06
CA LEU A 89 -0.92 -3.75 -4.00
C LEU A 89 -0.62 -2.87 -5.22
N VAL A 90 0.65 -2.71 -5.55
CA VAL A 90 1.10 -1.89 -6.70
C VAL A 90 0.55 -2.47 -8.01
N LEU A 91 0.57 -3.79 -8.16
CA LEU A 91 0.03 -4.45 -9.33
C LEU A 91 -1.49 -4.23 -9.43
N ALA A 92 -2.21 -4.40 -8.33
CA ALA A 92 -3.65 -4.22 -8.32
C ALA A 92 -4.08 -2.76 -8.58
N VAL A 93 -3.40 -1.79 -7.96
CA VAL A 93 -3.62 -0.36 -8.22
C VAL A 93 -3.20 -0.01 -9.66
N GLY A 94 -2.13 -0.62 -10.16
CA GLY A 94 -1.67 -0.42 -11.54
C GLY A 94 -2.68 -0.88 -12.59
N LEU A 95 -3.49 -1.91 -12.30
CA LEU A 95 -4.58 -2.36 -13.19
C LEU A 95 -5.74 -1.35 -13.25
N LEU A 96 -5.91 -0.53 -12.21
CA LEU A 96 -6.94 0.51 -12.13
C LEU A 96 -6.54 1.83 -12.78
N LEU A 97 -5.28 1.97 -13.20
CA LEU A 97 -4.74 3.21 -13.71
C LEU A 97 -4.64 3.20 -15.25
N PRO A 98 -4.64 4.38 -15.88
CA PRO A 98 -4.27 4.53 -17.28
C PRO A 98 -2.86 4.02 -17.50
N LEU A 99 -2.58 3.49 -18.70
CA LEU A 99 -1.26 2.99 -19.09
C LEU A 99 -0.07 3.89 -18.68
N PRO A 100 -0.10 5.23 -18.88
CA PRO A 100 0.99 6.09 -18.41
C PRO A 100 1.12 6.10 -16.88
N GLY A 101 0.00 6.09 -16.14
CA GLY A 101 -0.01 5.99 -14.68
C GLY A 101 0.57 4.67 -14.20
N THR A 102 0.20 3.55 -14.82
CA THR A 102 0.75 2.22 -14.52
C THR A 102 2.26 2.16 -14.74
N ILE A 103 2.76 2.73 -15.84
CA ILE A 103 4.20 2.81 -16.13
C ILE A 103 4.92 3.63 -15.06
N VAL A 104 4.40 4.81 -14.71
CA VAL A 104 4.98 5.67 -13.67
C VAL A 104 5.00 4.96 -12.31
N LEU A 105 3.91 4.28 -11.97
CA LEU A 105 3.79 3.56 -10.70
C LEU A 105 4.78 2.38 -10.63
N LEU A 106 4.83 1.54 -11.66
CA LEU A 106 5.74 0.40 -11.73
C LEU A 106 7.20 0.83 -11.75
N ALA A 107 7.56 1.82 -12.56
CA ALA A 107 8.92 2.34 -12.63
C ALA A 107 9.33 2.96 -11.29
N GLY A 108 8.47 3.78 -10.69
CA GLY A 108 8.73 4.43 -9.41
C GLY A 108 8.91 3.44 -8.27
N GLU A 109 8.01 2.45 -8.15
CA GLU A 109 8.13 1.43 -7.11
C GLU A 109 9.35 0.52 -7.36
N THR A 110 9.65 0.17 -8.61
CA THR A 110 10.86 -0.62 -8.95
C THR A 110 12.13 0.13 -8.57
N ILE A 111 12.21 1.43 -8.84
CA ILE A 111 13.33 2.28 -8.43
C ILE A 111 13.44 2.32 -6.90
N LEU A 112 12.33 2.47 -6.16
CA LEU A 112 12.34 2.45 -4.70
C LEU A 112 12.82 1.11 -4.14
N ILE A 113 12.30 -0.01 -4.66
CA ILE A 113 12.69 -1.37 -4.25
C ILE A 113 14.18 -1.59 -4.54
N LEU A 114 14.64 -1.23 -5.74
CA LEU A 114 16.04 -1.36 -6.14
C LEU A 114 16.95 -0.54 -5.22
N ARG A 115 16.59 0.71 -4.91
CA ARG A 115 17.38 1.57 -4.01
C ARG A 115 17.41 1.05 -2.58
N LEU A 116 16.33 0.44 -2.11
CA LEU A 116 16.28 -0.23 -0.80
C LEU A 116 17.12 -1.51 -0.78
N PHE A 117 17.05 -2.31 -1.85
CA PHE A 117 17.85 -3.53 -2.00
C PHE A 117 19.35 -3.24 -2.00
N LEU A 118 19.77 -2.27 -2.82
CA LEU A 118 21.17 -1.81 -2.88
C LEU A 118 21.67 -1.21 -1.55
N ARG A 119 20.78 -0.74 -0.67
CA ARG A 119 21.17 -0.29 0.67
C ARG A 119 21.32 -1.46 1.64
N GLY A 120 20.47 -2.47 1.54
CA GLY A 120 20.52 -3.68 2.36
C GLY A 120 21.79 -4.50 2.15
N GLU A 121 22.35 -4.52 0.93
CA GLU A 121 23.63 -5.18 0.65
C GLU A 121 24.85 -4.39 1.16
N VAL A 122 24.70 -3.10 1.47
CA VAL A 122 25.83 -2.19 1.75
C VAL A 122 25.86 -1.69 3.21
N GLY A 123 25.04 -2.24 4.12
CA GLY A 123 25.44 -2.23 5.53
C GLY A 123 24.36 -2.51 6.58
N PRO A 124 24.76 -2.76 7.85
CA PRO A 124 26.05 -3.30 8.31
C PRO A 124 25.86 -4.50 9.27
N ALA A 125 26.91 -5.28 9.45
CA ALA A 125 27.02 -6.29 10.51
C ALA A 125 26.97 -5.71 11.95
N ASP A 126 26.78 -4.40 12.11
CA ASP A 126 27.01 -3.66 13.36
C ASP A 126 25.84 -2.77 13.83
N LEU A 127 24.66 -2.81 13.21
CA LEU A 127 23.51 -2.10 13.79
C LEU A 127 22.87 -2.95 14.89
N PRO A 128 22.73 -2.43 16.12
CA PRO A 128 22.07 -3.15 17.19
C PRO A 128 20.66 -3.52 16.73
N PHE A 129 20.39 -4.82 16.74
CA PHE A 129 19.09 -5.43 16.46
C PHE A 129 18.03 -4.60 17.19
N GLN A 130 17.26 -3.78 16.48
CA GLN A 130 16.25 -2.96 17.11
C GLN A 130 15.19 -3.94 17.62
N PRO A 131 15.03 -4.13 18.95
CA PRO A 131 14.12 -5.13 19.46
C PRO A 131 12.72 -4.82 18.95
N CYS A 132 12.16 -5.79 18.24
CA CYS A 132 10.84 -5.71 17.66
C CYS A 132 9.85 -5.35 18.78
N PRO A 133 9.05 -4.27 18.66
CA PRO A 133 8.08 -3.93 19.71
C PRO A 133 7.16 -5.13 19.94
N THR A 134 7.05 -5.49 21.22
CA THR A 134 6.28 -6.58 21.79
C THR A 134 4.86 -6.64 21.22
N ARG A 135 4.46 -7.85 20.77
CA ARG A 135 3.10 -8.28 20.40
C ARG A 135 2.15 -7.14 20.04
N VAL A 136 2.21 -6.69 18.78
CA VAL A 136 1.18 -5.83 18.21
C VAL A 136 -0.14 -6.59 18.26
N SER A 137 -1.15 -6.06 18.95
CA SER A 137 -2.47 -6.69 19.04
C SER A 137 -3.06 -6.87 17.63
N LEU A 138 -3.84 -7.95 17.41
CA LEU A 138 -4.54 -8.18 16.14
C LEU A 138 -5.35 -6.93 15.71
N ARG A 139 -5.95 -6.23 16.67
CA ARG A 139 -6.70 -5.00 16.45
C ARG A 139 -5.83 -3.88 15.86
N SER A 140 -4.61 -3.70 16.35
CA SER A 140 -3.67 -2.73 15.79
C SER A 140 -3.14 -3.15 14.42
N ALA A 141 -2.89 -4.44 14.20
CA ALA A 141 -2.50 -4.96 12.88
C ALA A 141 -3.60 -4.72 11.84
N PHE A 142 -4.86 -4.99 12.21
CA PHE A 142 -6.02 -4.71 11.37
C PHE A 142 -6.17 -3.20 11.11
N ARG A 143 -5.96 -2.35 12.12
CA ARG A 143 -6.04 -0.88 11.96
C ARG A 143 -5.00 -0.34 10.98
N ILE A 144 -3.80 -0.93 10.96
CA ILE A 144 -2.74 -0.60 10.00
C ILE A 144 -3.16 -1.02 8.58
N ALA A 145 -3.74 -2.22 8.43
CA ALA A 145 -4.22 -2.75 7.16
C ALA A 145 -5.61 -2.24 6.73
N ALA A 146 -6.28 -1.42 7.55
CA ALA A 146 -7.69 -1.06 7.36
C ALA A 146 -7.94 -0.32 6.04
N SER A 147 -7.00 0.50 5.56
CA SER A 147 -7.10 1.13 4.24
C SER A 147 -7.13 0.10 3.12
N LYS A 148 -6.28 -0.93 3.19
CA LYS A 148 -6.22 -1.97 2.16
C LYS A 148 -7.46 -2.84 2.17
N TRP A 149 -7.99 -3.15 3.35
CA TRP A 149 -9.28 -3.83 3.50
C TRP A 149 -10.44 -2.99 2.94
N GLY A 150 -10.45 -1.68 3.21
CA GLY A 150 -11.43 -0.75 2.64
C GLY A 150 -11.36 -0.70 1.10
N LEU A 151 -10.14 -0.61 0.56
CA LEU A 151 -9.90 -0.58 -0.88
C LEU A 151 -10.27 -1.92 -1.55
N ALA A 152 -9.93 -3.05 -0.93
CA ALA A 152 -10.34 -4.37 -1.40
C ALA A 152 -11.87 -4.52 -1.39
N ALA A 153 -12.54 -4.08 -0.32
CA ALA A 153 -13.99 -4.12 -0.22
C ALA A 153 -14.66 -3.24 -1.28
N SER A 154 -14.17 -2.01 -1.51
CA SER A 154 -14.70 -1.14 -2.57
C SER A 154 -14.50 -1.76 -3.95
N MET A 155 -13.36 -2.42 -4.18
CA MET A 155 -13.09 -3.11 -5.45
C MET A 155 -14.01 -4.31 -5.66
N ILE A 156 -14.30 -5.09 -4.61
CA ILE A 156 -15.26 -6.21 -4.68
C ILE A 156 -16.65 -5.70 -5.01
N VAL A 157 -17.11 -4.64 -4.31
CA VAL A 157 -18.41 -4.01 -4.59
C VAL A 157 -18.46 -3.51 -6.02
N PHE A 158 -17.39 -2.88 -6.53
CA PHE A 158 -17.29 -2.47 -7.92
C PHE A 158 -17.42 -3.63 -8.89
N VAL A 159 -16.67 -4.73 -8.69
CA VAL A 159 -16.76 -5.93 -9.54
C VAL A 159 -18.17 -6.52 -9.54
N CYS A 160 -18.86 -6.53 -8.39
CA CYS A 160 -20.23 -7.03 -8.28
C CYS A 160 -21.26 -6.10 -8.94
N THR A 161 -21.04 -4.79 -8.90
CA THR A 161 -22.02 -3.79 -9.35
C THR A 161 -21.80 -3.30 -10.77
N LEU A 162 -20.56 -3.33 -11.26
CA LEU A 162 -20.11 -2.70 -12.52
C LEU A 162 -20.58 -1.24 -12.68
N GLN A 163 -20.82 -0.54 -11.57
CA GLN A 163 -21.21 0.87 -11.58
C GLN A 163 -20.02 1.73 -11.13
N ASP A 164 -19.44 2.47 -12.07
CA ASP A 164 -18.28 3.36 -11.84
C ASP A 164 -18.47 4.32 -10.66
N ARG A 165 -19.68 4.85 -10.49
CA ARG A 165 -19.97 5.81 -9.41
C ARG A 165 -19.85 5.19 -8.01
N ILE A 166 -20.18 3.92 -7.84
CA ILE A 166 -20.11 3.25 -6.53
C ILE A 166 -18.65 2.99 -6.15
N ALA A 167 -17.82 2.63 -7.14
CA ALA A 167 -16.37 2.49 -6.95
C ALA A 167 -15.73 3.77 -6.44
N GLU A 168 -16.00 4.89 -7.12
CA GLU A 168 -15.40 6.19 -6.82
C GLU A 168 -15.77 6.66 -5.39
N ILE A 169 -17.06 6.57 -5.05
CA ILE A 169 -17.56 6.91 -3.71
C ILE A 169 -16.96 5.96 -2.66
N GLY A 170 -16.90 4.66 -2.93
CA GLY A 170 -16.33 3.65 -2.03
C GLY A 170 -14.84 3.88 -1.75
N ALA A 171 -14.07 4.19 -2.79
CA ALA A 171 -12.65 4.51 -2.68
C ALA A 171 -12.44 5.78 -1.83
N ALA A 172 -13.19 6.86 -2.11
CA ALA A 172 -13.13 8.09 -1.34
C ALA A 172 -13.50 7.86 0.13
N CYS A 173 -14.60 7.15 0.41
CA CYS A 173 -15.01 6.79 1.76
C CYS A 173 -13.96 5.95 2.50
N SER A 174 -13.27 5.02 1.81
CA SER A 174 -12.23 4.19 2.42
C SER A 174 -11.00 5.00 2.86
N VAL A 175 -10.58 5.99 2.05
CA VAL A 175 -9.48 6.90 2.37
C VAL A 175 -9.86 7.80 3.54
N VAL A 176 -11.08 8.35 3.55
CA VAL A 176 -11.60 9.18 4.65
C VAL A 176 -11.69 8.37 5.94
N LEU A 177 -12.22 7.14 5.87
CA LEU A 177 -12.31 6.25 7.03
C LEU A 177 -10.92 5.92 7.58
N TRP A 178 -9.96 5.63 6.70
CA TRP A 178 -8.59 5.37 7.12
C TRP A 178 -7.93 6.60 7.75
N LEU A 179 -8.13 7.79 7.17
CA LEU A 179 -7.65 9.05 7.76
C LEU A 179 -8.29 9.29 9.13
N ALA A 180 -9.60 9.09 9.28
CA ALA A 180 -10.29 9.25 10.55
C ALA A 180 -9.78 8.27 11.63
N LEU A 181 -9.58 7.00 11.25
CA LEU A 181 -9.05 5.97 12.15
C LEU A 181 -7.59 6.21 12.56
N ASN A 182 -6.79 6.89 11.74
CA ASN A 182 -5.41 7.25 12.06
C ASN A 182 -5.25 8.62 12.71
N ALA A 183 -6.11 9.60 12.40
CA ALA A 183 -6.10 10.93 13.00
C ALA A 183 -6.67 10.93 14.42
N GLY A 184 -7.62 10.04 14.72
CA GLY A 184 -8.29 9.95 16.02
C GLY A 184 -7.60 9.08 17.07
N GLY A 185 -6.37 8.61 16.84
CA GLY A 185 -5.63 7.78 17.80
C GLY A 185 -5.05 8.62 18.95
N PRO A 186 -5.58 8.56 20.19
CA PRO A 186 -5.16 9.43 21.30
C PRO A 186 -3.74 9.13 21.82
N GLY A 187 -3.05 8.11 21.29
CA GLY A 187 -1.82 7.57 21.88
C GLY A 187 -0.51 7.96 21.19
N GLN A 188 -0.50 8.79 20.14
CA GLN A 188 0.77 9.13 19.45
C GLN A 188 1.44 10.42 19.93
N ILE A 189 0.77 11.24 20.75
CA ILE A 189 1.34 12.47 21.31
C ILE A 189 2.14 12.17 22.60
N GLU A 190 1.74 11.16 23.38
CA GLU A 190 2.39 10.84 24.66
C GLU A 190 3.82 10.25 24.53
N TYR A 191 4.09 9.44 23.50
CA TYR A 191 5.45 8.90 23.29
C TYR A 191 6.46 9.92 22.76
N ARG A 192 6.00 11.09 22.28
CA ARG A 192 6.90 12.15 21.80
C ARG A 192 7.39 13.07 22.92
N LEU A 193 6.71 13.08 24.07
CA LEU A 193 7.09 13.86 25.24
C LEU A 193 8.00 13.10 26.21
N THR A 194 7.99 11.77 26.19
CA THR A 194 8.83 10.96 27.10
C THR A 194 10.29 10.79 26.64
N VAL A 195 10.62 11.10 25.38
CA VAL A 195 12.00 10.99 24.86
C VAL A 195 12.77 12.33 24.96
N PHE A 196 12.11 13.42 25.37
CA PHE A 196 12.70 14.76 25.49
C PHE A 196 12.87 15.21 26.95
N SER A 197 13.25 14.30 27.84
CA SER A 197 13.75 14.67 29.18
C SER A 197 15.21 14.23 29.35
N PRO A 198 16.18 14.89 28.69
CA PRO A 198 17.53 14.91 29.21
C PRO A 198 17.60 16.00 30.29
N LEU A 199 18.27 15.70 31.40
CA LEU A 199 18.59 16.59 32.52
C LEU A 199 17.56 16.66 33.64
N GLN A 200 17.60 15.65 34.51
CA GLN A 200 17.63 15.90 35.95
C GLN A 200 18.28 14.70 36.65
N GLY A 201 19.48 14.88 37.19
CA GLY A 201 20.14 13.84 37.96
C GLY A 201 21.65 14.02 38.15
N VAL A 202 21.99 15.02 38.96
CA VAL A 202 23.16 15.12 39.87
C VAL A 202 24.57 15.05 39.28
#